data_AF-A0A7C5Q2R0-F1
#
_entry.id   AF-A0A7C5Q2R0-F1
#
_cell.length_a   1.000
_cell.length_b   1.000
_cell.length_c   1.000
_cell.angle_alpha   90.00
_cell.angle_beta   90.00
_cell.angle_gamma   90.00
#
_symmetry.space_group_name_H-M   'P 1'
#
loop_
_entity.id
_entity.type
_entity.pdbx_description
1 polymer ?
#
loop_
_entity_poly.entity_id
_entity_poly.type
_entity_poly.pdbx_seq_one_letter_code
_entity_poly.pdbx_strand_id
1 'polypeptide(L)'
;MAAVARKLGSSRYMSTAPKGGTSHSRFLQGLSRFVSDAGYASKITYWGRWQMPSKYGRINITAPDIYAIQDSFSSGSAVFLSIGFYKQGSRVNEWQRIGGHFVTVVGYGVDENGNVDRDMVILHDPDDGRTGKVQKRFLRLEEMRNGTFIDRRGNEADASGHMKVTGGMRLKEGYMAVVDAVVALDL
;
A
#
# COMPACT_ATOMS: atom_id res chain seq x y z
N MET A 1 21.45 -0.52 -4.16
CA MET A 1 19.99 -0.76 -4.11
C MET A 1 19.43 -1.61 -5.25
N ALA A 2 19.87 -1.43 -6.51
CA ALA A 2 19.32 -2.18 -7.67
C ALA A 2 19.43 -3.72 -7.58
N ALA A 3 20.36 -4.27 -6.79
CA ALA A 3 20.53 -5.72 -6.63
C ALA A 3 19.40 -6.38 -5.83
N VAL A 4 18.92 -5.75 -4.74
CA VAL A 4 17.86 -6.31 -3.89
C VAL A 4 16.51 -6.22 -4.59
N ALA A 5 16.19 -5.10 -5.23
CA ALA A 5 14.96 -4.94 -6.00
C ALA A 5 14.86 -5.96 -7.15
N ARG A 6 15.95 -6.18 -7.90
CA ARG A 6 16.00 -7.23 -8.94
C ARG A 6 15.84 -8.63 -8.35
N LYS A 7 16.47 -8.91 -7.21
CA LYS A 7 16.34 -10.19 -6.52
C LYS A 7 14.89 -10.43 -6.11
N LEU A 8 14.28 -9.50 -5.37
CA LEU A 8 12.87 -9.58 -4.96
C LEU A 8 11.91 -9.70 -6.15
N GLY A 9 12.16 -8.97 -7.25
CA GLY A 9 11.31 -9.03 -8.45
C GLY A 9 11.43 -10.33 -9.27
N SER A 10 12.44 -11.16 -9.01
CA SER A 10 12.66 -12.41 -9.76
C SER A 10 11.53 -13.42 -9.58
N SER A 11 11.46 -14.39 -10.50
CA SER A 11 10.48 -15.49 -10.46
C SER A 11 10.52 -16.31 -9.16
N ARG A 12 11.67 -16.37 -8.49
CA ARG A 12 11.83 -17.08 -7.21
C ARG A 12 11.04 -16.43 -6.07
N TYR A 13 10.90 -15.11 -6.09
CA TYR A 13 10.27 -14.35 -5.01
C TYR A 13 8.94 -13.74 -5.47
N MET A 14 8.92 -12.51 -5.97
CA MET A 14 7.67 -11.82 -6.30
C MET A 14 7.17 -12.07 -7.73
N SER A 15 7.99 -12.65 -8.61
CA SER A 15 7.63 -12.88 -10.02
C SER A 15 6.98 -11.64 -10.66
N THR A 16 7.64 -10.48 -10.50
CA THR A 16 7.16 -9.19 -10.98
C THR A 16 7.04 -9.22 -12.49
N ALA A 17 5.84 -8.95 -13.02
CA ALA A 17 5.64 -8.91 -14.45
C ALA A 17 6.13 -7.56 -15.02
N PRO A 18 6.83 -7.55 -16.17
CA PRO A 18 7.24 -6.30 -16.83
C PRO A 18 6.06 -5.37 -17.13
N LYS A 19 4.89 -5.97 -17.42
CA LYS A 19 3.61 -5.27 -17.53
C LYS A 19 2.69 -5.73 -16.41
N GLY A 20 2.16 -4.79 -15.63
CA GLY A 20 1.19 -5.06 -14.56
C GLY A 20 1.79 -5.24 -13.16
N GLY A 21 3.12 -5.32 -13.03
CA GLY A 21 3.82 -5.30 -11.74
C GLY A 21 3.62 -6.55 -10.89
N THR A 22 3.52 -6.35 -9.58
CA THR A 22 3.40 -7.42 -8.58
C THR A 22 2.02 -7.39 -7.93
N SER A 23 1.33 -8.52 -7.91
CA SER A 23 0.07 -8.64 -7.17
C SER A 23 0.29 -8.74 -5.66
N HIS A 24 -0.70 -8.39 -4.86
CA HIS A 24 -0.64 -8.51 -3.39
C HIS A 24 -0.20 -9.92 -2.92
N SER A 25 -0.82 -10.96 -3.46
CA SER A 25 -0.47 -12.35 -3.12
C SER A 25 0.99 -12.67 -3.45
N ARG A 26 1.49 -12.23 -4.61
CA ARG A 26 2.90 -12.42 -5.00
C ARG A 26 3.86 -11.61 -4.16
N PHE A 27 3.48 -10.39 -3.76
CA PHE A 27 4.26 -9.55 -2.86
C PHE A 27 4.44 -10.24 -1.50
N LEU A 28 3.36 -10.68 -0.85
CA LEU A 28 3.39 -11.35 0.45
C LEU A 28 4.16 -12.68 0.41
N GLN A 29 3.92 -13.50 -0.61
CA GLN A 29 4.63 -14.78 -0.79
C GLN A 29 6.12 -14.55 -1.04
N GLY A 30 6.46 -13.61 -1.92
CA GLY A 30 7.84 -13.27 -2.25
C GLY A 30 8.60 -12.69 -1.07
N LEU A 31 7.97 -11.79 -0.30
CA LEU A 31 8.55 -11.22 0.91
C LEU A 31 8.78 -12.28 1.99
N SER A 32 7.76 -13.09 2.28
CA SER A 32 7.86 -14.21 3.24
C SER A 32 8.99 -15.17 2.88
N ARG A 33 9.09 -15.54 1.59
CA ARG A 33 10.17 -16.42 1.12
C ARG A 33 11.53 -15.75 1.19
N PHE A 34 11.65 -14.47 0.84
CA PHE A 34 12.93 -13.76 0.88
C PHE A 34 13.50 -13.68 2.29
N VAL A 35 12.65 -13.37 3.28
CA VAL A 35 13.02 -13.29 4.68
C VAL A 35 13.41 -14.66 5.23
N SER A 36 12.62 -15.69 4.92
CA SER A 36 12.92 -17.07 5.32
C SER A 36 14.22 -17.61 4.68
N ASP A 37 14.45 -17.36 3.39
CA ASP A 37 15.69 -17.74 2.69
C ASP A 37 16.92 -17.03 3.28
N ALA A 38 16.74 -15.88 3.94
CA ALA A 38 17.79 -15.14 4.62
C ALA A 38 18.02 -15.62 6.07
N GLY A 39 17.26 -16.62 6.54
CA GLY A 39 17.43 -17.25 7.85
C GLY A 39 16.63 -16.61 9.00
N TYR A 40 15.73 -15.66 8.70
CA TYR A 40 14.92 -15.02 9.72
C TYR A 40 13.59 -15.76 9.91
N ALA A 41 13.18 -15.93 11.18
CA ALA A 41 11.78 -16.14 11.48
C ALA A 41 11.00 -14.85 11.12
N SER A 42 9.75 -14.98 10.71
CA SER A 42 8.94 -13.80 10.45
C SER A 42 7.46 -14.06 10.59
N LYS A 43 6.73 -13.01 10.91
CA LYS A 43 5.29 -12.94 10.85
C LYS A 43 4.91 -11.80 9.93
N ILE A 44 4.01 -12.08 8.99
CA ILE A 44 3.46 -11.05 8.12
C ILE A 44 1.98 -10.89 8.46
N THR A 45 1.57 -9.67 8.76
CA THR A 45 0.18 -9.30 8.98
C THR A 45 -0.30 -8.42 7.84
N TYR A 46 -1.45 -8.78 7.26
CA TYR A 46 -2.08 -8.11 6.14
C TYR A 46 -3.43 -7.55 6.57
N TRP A 47 -3.64 -6.26 6.34
CA TRP A 47 -4.95 -5.61 6.41
C TRP A 47 -5.27 -5.03 5.06
N GLY A 48 -6.42 -5.37 4.49
CA GLY A 48 -6.80 -4.85 3.19
C GLY A 48 -7.97 -5.59 2.58
N ARG A 49 -8.45 -5.06 1.46
CA ARG A 49 -9.69 -5.52 0.82
C ARG A 49 -9.56 -6.82 0.02
N TRP A 50 -8.34 -7.27 -0.26
CA TRP A 50 -8.12 -8.44 -1.11
C TRP A 50 -8.01 -9.71 -0.27
N GLN A 51 -8.70 -10.77 -0.68
CA GLN A 51 -8.63 -12.05 0.00
C GLN A 51 -7.21 -12.63 -0.06
N MET A 52 -6.61 -12.85 1.10
CA MET A 52 -5.28 -13.43 1.26
C MET A 52 -5.35 -14.76 2.03
N PRO A 53 -4.36 -15.66 1.86
CA PRO A 53 -4.24 -16.86 2.70
C PRO A 53 -4.26 -16.51 4.19
N SER A 54 -4.98 -17.30 5.00
CA SER A 54 -5.20 -17.05 6.43
C SER A 54 -3.92 -16.93 7.26
N LYS A 55 -2.82 -17.52 6.79
CA LYS A 55 -1.49 -17.39 7.43
C LYS A 55 -0.96 -15.95 7.49
N TYR A 56 -1.49 -15.02 6.69
CA TYR A 56 -1.10 -13.61 6.69
C TYR A 56 -1.99 -12.71 7.58
N GLY A 57 -2.80 -13.30 8.48
CA GLY A 57 -3.53 -12.53 9.48
C GLY A 57 -5.03 -12.32 9.19
N ARG A 58 -5.66 -11.53 10.05
CA ARG A 58 -7.12 -11.36 10.14
C ARG A 58 -7.70 -10.84 8.83
N ILE A 59 -8.47 -11.70 8.18
CA ILE A 59 -9.36 -11.37 7.06
C ILE A 59 -10.59 -10.67 7.65
N ASN A 60 -10.41 -9.50 8.26
CA ASN A 60 -11.53 -8.58 8.43
C ASN A 60 -11.45 -7.62 7.26
N ILE A 61 -12.44 -7.73 6.37
CA ILE A 61 -12.57 -6.98 5.11
C ILE A 61 -13.03 -5.55 5.44
N THR A 62 -12.40 -4.92 6.42
CA THR A 62 -12.59 -3.51 6.72
C THR A 62 -11.37 -2.80 6.17
N ALA A 63 -11.60 -1.61 5.62
CA ALA A 63 -10.53 -0.82 5.07
C ALA A 63 -9.41 -0.59 6.11
N PRO A 64 -8.14 -0.58 5.71
CA PRO A 64 -7.07 -0.26 6.63
C PRO A 64 -7.23 1.18 7.13
N ASP A 65 -7.34 1.35 8.44
CA ASP A 65 -7.31 2.66 9.07
C ASP A 65 -5.87 3.12 9.34
N ILE A 66 -5.73 4.38 9.77
CA ILE A 66 -4.44 4.95 10.09
C ILE A 66 -3.80 4.30 11.34
N TYR A 67 -4.62 3.77 12.27
CA TYR A 67 -4.13 3.16 13.50
C TYR A 67 -3.38 1.86 13.22
N ALA A 68 -3.84 1.04 12.28
CA ALA A 68 -3.11 -0.17 11.87
C ALA A 68 -1.68 0.15 11.38
N ILE A 69 -1.50 1.29 10.70
CA ILE A 69 -0.19 1.77 10.24
C ILE A 69 0.66 2.20 11.44
N GLN A 70 0.10 3.03 12.31
CA GLN A 70 0.79 3.60 13.47
C GLN A 70 1.20 2.53 14.48
N ASP A 71 0.27 1.64 14.85
CA ASP A 71 0.49 0.56 15.80
C ASP A 71 1.61 -0.36 15.31
N SER A 72 1.51 -0.85 14.07
CA SER A 72 2.52 -1.74 13.46
C SER A 72 3.89 -1.06 13.37
N PHE A 73 3.93 0.22 13.01
CA PHE A 73 5.20 0.94 12.93
C PHE A 73 5.81 1.14 14.32
N SER A 74 4.99 1.52 15.31
CA SER A 74 5.43 1.77 16.69
C SER A 74 5.88 0.50 17.41
N SER A 75 5.36 -0.68 17.04
CA SER A 75 5.83 -1.98 17.53
C SER A 75 7.16 -2.43 16.93
N GLY A 76 7.74 -1.64 16.01
CA GLY A 76 9.03 -1.94 15.37
C GLY A 76 8.92 -2.81 14.12
N SER A 77 7.70 -3.05 13.61
CA SER A 77 7.50 -3.82 12.38
C SER A 77 7.93 -3.00 11.16
N ALA A 78 8.43 -3.66 10.13
CA ALA A 78 8.56 -3.04 8.81
C ALA A 78 7.17 -2.94 8.16
N VAL A 79 6.73 -1.72 7.84
CA VAL A 79 5.38 -1.47 7.31
C VAL A 79 5.43 -1.05 5.84
N PHE A 80 4.61 -1.70 5.02
CA PHE A 80 4.41 -1.40 3.61
C PHE A 80 2.96 -1.04 3.36
N LEU A 81 2.71 -0.03 2.52
CA LEU A 81 1.37 0.28 2.04
C LEU A 81 1.23 -0.18 0.59
N SER A 82 0.07 -0.72 0.24
CA SER A 82 -0.38 -0.75 -1.14
C SER A 82 -1.25 0.46 -1.39
N ILE A 83 -0.80 1.35 -2.27
CA ILE A 83 -1.59 2.48 -2.75
C ILE A 83 -2.27 2.07 -4.04
N GLY A 84 -3.60 1.99 -4.03
CA GLY A 84 -4.42 1.81 -5.22
C GLY A 84 -4.62 3.13 -5.94
N PHE A 85 -4.55 3.11 -7.28
CA PHE A 85 -4.90 4.25 -8.11
C PHE A 85 -6.24 4.01 -8.79
N TYR A 86 -7.08 5.04 -8.74
CA TYR A 86 -8.45 5.01 -9.23
C TYR A 86 -8.70 6.19 -10.15
N LYS A 87 -9.50 5.97 -11.19
CA LYS A 87 -10.06 7.00 -12.06
C LYS A 87 -11.56 7.10 -11.78
N GLN A 88 -12.09 8.32 -11.78
CA GLN A 88 -13.52 8.55 -11.68
C GLN A 88 -14.26 7.76 -12.77
N GLY A 89 -15.29 7.05 -12.34
CA GLY A 89 -16.16 6.25 -13.19
C GLY A 89 -17.23 7.07 -13.89
N SER A 90 -18.24 6.36 -14.39
CA SER A 90 -19.39 6.96 -15.09
C SER A 90 -20.45 7.47 -14.13
N ARG A 91 -20.57 6.86 -12.94
CA ARG A 91 -21.51 7.25 -11.88
C ARG A 91 -20.85 8.19 -10.87
N VAL A 92 -21.66 9.00 -10.19
CA VAL A 92 -21.22 9.82 -9.06
C VAL A 92 -20.63 8.91 -7.98
N ASN A 93 -19.48 9.29 -7.42
CA ASN A 93 -18.74 8.54 -6.40
C ASN A 93 -18.29 7.12 -6.81
N GLU A 94 -18.26 6.82 -8.11
CA GLU A 94 -17.68 5.61 -8.66
C GLU A 94 -16.19 5.80 -8.97
N TRP A 95 -15.37 4.82 -8.61
CA TRP A 95 -13.92 4.87 -8.73
C TRP A 95 -13.39 3.57 -9.34
N GLN A 96 -13.00 3.62 -10.61
CA GLN A 96 -12.45 2.50 -11.36
C GLN A 96 -10.96 2.31 -11.06
N ARG A 97 -10.57 1.13 -10.60
CA ARG A 97 -9.17 0.80 -10.32
C ARG A 97 -8.36 0.69 -11.60
N ILE A 98 -7.32 1.50 -11.70
CA ILE A 98 -6.42 1.55 -12.87
C ILE A 98 -5.02 1.00 -12.56
N GLY A 99 -4.59 1.02 -11.31
CA GLY A 99 -3.23 0.66 -10.94
C GLY A 99 -3.03 0.51 -9.45
N GLY A 100 -1.77 0.31 -9.07
CA GLY A 100 -1.36 0.41 -7.69
C GLY A 100 0.14 0.40 -7.54
N HIS A 101 0.61 0.67 -6.33
CA HIS A 101 2.01 0.88 -6.01
C HIS A 101 2.31 0.42 -4.59
N PHE A 102 3.46 -0.19 -4.37
CA PHE A 102 3.92 -0.54 -3.02
C PHE A 102 4.96 0.47 -2.55
N VAL A 103 4.78 0.97 -1.33
CA VAL A 103 5.61 1.99 -0.69
C VAL A 103 5.94 1.55 0.73
N THR A 104 7.07 2.02 1.27
CA THR A 104 7.49 1.68 2.64
C THR A 104 7.22 2.85 3.58
N VAL A 105 6.64 2.59 4.74
CA VAL A 105 6.45 3.59 5.80
C VAL A 105 7.74 3.78 6.57
N VAL A 106 8.11 5.02 6.84
CA VAL A 106 9.32 5.42 7.56
C VAL A 106 9.06 6.41 8.71
N GLY A 107 7.79 6.74 8.95
CA GLY A 107 7.37 7.59 10.06
C GLY A 107 5.91 8.00 9.93
N TYR A 108 5.39 8.71 10.92
CA TYR A 108 4.03 9.26 10.94
C TYR A 108 3.94 10.43 11.92
N GLY A 109 2.82 11.15 11.93
CA GLY A 109 2.48 12.10 12.97
C GLY A 109 3.11 13.49 12.84
N VAL A 110 3.90 13.73 11.77
CA VAL A 110 4.49 15.04 11.46
C VAL A 110 4.42 15.36 9.97
N ASP A 111 4.26 16.65 9.66
CA ASP A 111 4.28 17.18 8.30
C ASP A 111 5.72 17.42 7.78
N GLU A 112 5.84 17.95 6.56
CA GLU A 112 7.13 18.25 5.93
C GLU A 112 7.96 19.33 6.64
N ASN A 113 7.30 20.18 7.45
CA ASN A 113 7.93 21.25 8.22
C ASN A 113 8.24 20.81 9.66
N GLY A 114 7.88 19.59 10.05
CA GLY A 114 8.06 19.05 11.39
C GLY A 114 6.95 19.41 12.38
N ASN A 115 5.84 20.00 11.92
CA ASN A 115 4.68 20.23 12.77
C ASN A 115 3.93 18.92 13.01
N VAL A 116 3.32 18.79 14.20
CA VAL A 116 2.50 17.61 14.53
C VAL A 116 1.25 17.57 13.65
N ASP A 117 1.05 16.45 12.97
CA ASP A 117 -0.14 16.15 12.17
C ASP A 117 -0.42 14.64 12.22
N ARG A 118 -1.46 14.25 12.96
CA ARG A 118 -1.77 12.84 13.25
C ARG A 118 -2.21 12.06 12.01
N ASP A 119 -2.65 12.77 10.97
CA ASP A 119 -3.13 12.19 9.72
C ASP A 119 -2.01 12.03 8.67
N MET A 120 -0.77 12.37 9.05
CA MET A 120 0.40 12.25 8.18
C MET A 120 1.10 10.90 8.34
N VAL A 121 1.41 10.30 7.19
CA VAL A 121 2.29 9.13 7.07
C VAL A 121 3.47 9.49 6.17
N ILE A 122 4.67 9.16 6.62
CA ILE A 122 5.92 9.43 5.92
C ILE A 122 6.36 8.15 5.21
N LEU A 123 6.68 8.26 3.92
CA LEU A 123 7.02 7.12 3.07
C LEU A 123 8.39 7.26 2.42
N HIS A 124 9.02 6.12 2.17
CA HIS A 124 9.94 5.94 1.05
C HIS A 124 9.17 5.37 -0.15
N ASP A 125 8.98 6.20 -1.17
CA ASP A 125 8.41 5.82 -2.45
C ASP A 125 9.54 5.34 -3.38
N PRO A 126 9.55 4.07 -3.83
CA PRO A 126 10.63 3.54 -4.67
C PRO A 126 10.63 4.06 -6.11
N ASP A 127 9.62 4.82 -6.54
CA ASP A 127 9.55 5.37 -7.90
C ASP A 127 9.00 6.81 -7.91
N ASP A 128 9.77 7.74 -8.47
CA ASP A 128 9.32 9.10 -8.73
C ASP A 128 8.57 9.24 -10.08
N GLY A 129 8.40 8.13 -10.80
CA GLY A 129 7.76 8.05 -12.10
C GLY A 129 8.60 8.64 -13.24
N ARG A 130 9.88 8.98 -13.00
CA ARG A 130 10.76 9.64 -13.98
C ARG A 130 12.20 9.17 -13.95
N THR A 131 12.80 9.08 -12.77
CA THR A 131 14.22 8.78 -12.55
C THR A 131 14.45 7.47 -11.79
N GLY A 132 13.40 6.86 -11.22
CA GLY A 132 13.49 5.62 -10.44
C GLY A 132 14.26 5.79 -9.13
N LYS A 133 14.36 7.03 -8.64
CA LYS A 133 14.98 7.36 -7.35
C LYS A 133 13.96 7.28 -6.25
N VAL A 134 14.38 6.72 -5.11
CA VAL A 134 13.58 6.71 -3.90
C VAL A 134 13.30 8.14 -3.45
N GLN A 135 12.02 8.46 -3.22
CA GLN A 135 11.59 9.77 -2.72
C GLN A 135 11.02 9.63 -1.31
N LYS A 136 11.38 10.57 -0.43
CA LYS A 136 10.65 10.74 0.82
C LYS A 136 9.36 11.50 0.52
N ARG A 137 8.21 10.98 0.94
CA ARG A 137 6.91 11.64 0.79
C ARG A 137 6.20 11.77 2.12
N PHE A 138 5.43 12.84 2.28
CA PHE A 138 4.52 13.06 3.41
C PHE A 138 3.10 12.98 2.88
N LEU A 139 2.42 11.87 3.16
CA LEU A 139 1.04 11.66 2.72
C LEU A 139 0.09 12.08 3.82
N ARG A 140 -0.84 12.97 3.47
CA ARG A 140 -2.02 13.20 4.30
C ARG A 140 -3.10 12.20 3.91
N LEU A 141 -3.64 11.52 4.91
CA LEU A 141 -4.71 10.54 4.74
C LEU A 141 -6.03 11.10 5.27
N GLU A 142 -7.12 10.80 4.58
CA GLU A 142 -8.48 11.16 5.00
C GLU A 142 -9.41 9.96 4.80
N GLU A 143 -10.25 9.68 5.80
CA GLU A 143 -11.23 8.60 5.70
C GLU A 143 -12.32 8.95 4.67
N MET A 144 -12.59 8.00 3.78
CA MET A 144 -13.67 8.09 2.81
C MET A 144 -15.01 7.79 3.48
N ARG A 145 -15.93 8.76 3.41
CA ARG A 145 -17.29 8.60 3.96
C ARG A 145 -18.21 7.73 3.11
N ASN A 146 -17.99 7.70 1.80
CA ASN A 146 -18.78 6.94 0.85
C ASN A 146 -18.03 6.75 -0.48
N GLY A 147 -18.57 5.86 -1.31
CA GLY A 147 -18.17 5.67 -2.69
C GLY A 147 -18.22 4.20 -3.09
N THR A 148 -17.93 3.93 -4.35
CA THR A 148 -17.92 2.57 -4.89
C THR A 148 -16.65 2.36 -5.68
N PHE A 149 -15.85 1.39 -5.27
CA PHE A 149 -14.72 0.92 -6.05
C PHE A 149 -15.18 -0.08 -7.08
N ILE A 150 -14.68 0.07 -8.30
CA ILE A 150 -14.83 -0.91 -9.38
C ILE A 150 -13.45 -1.50 -9.66
N ASP A 151 -13.29 -2.81 -9.52
CA ASP A 151 -12.02 -3.46 -9.86
C ASP A 151 -11.86 -3.67 -11.38
N ARG A 152 -10.72 -4.22 -11.81
CA ARG A 152 -10.45 -4.45 -13.24
C ARG A 152 -11.34 -5.51 -13.89
N ARG A 153 -12.07 -6.30 -13.10
CA ARG A 153 -13.04 -7.31 -13.56
C ARG A 153 -14.48 -6.78 -13.53
N GLY A 154 -14.67 -5.52 -13.09
CA GLY A 154 -16.00 -4.91 -12.95
C GLY A 154 -16.68 -5.24 -11.62
N ASN A 155 -15.99 -5.85 -10.66
CA ASN A 155 -16.60 -6.11 -9.35
C ASN A 155 -16.67 -4.82 -8.54
N GLU A 156 -17.81 -4.62 -7.88
CA GLU A 156 -18.05 -3.48 -7.00
C GLU A 156 -17.64 -3.79 -5.56
N ALA A 157 -17.13 -2.79 -4.85
CA ALA A 157 -16.89 -2.83 -3.42
C ALA A 157 -17.17 -1.45 -2.81
N ASP A 158 -17.66 -1.43 -1.58
CA ASP A 158 -17.85 -0.18 -0.84
C ASP A 158 -16.50 0.50 -0.57
N ALA A 159 -16.46 1.81 -0.79
CA ALA A 159 -15.28 2.63 -0.53
C ALA A 159 -15.28 3.27 0.86
N SER A 160 -16.39 3.18 1.61
CA SER A 160 -16.45 3.74 2.95
C SER A 160 -15.37 3.17 3.89
N GLY A 161 -14.89 3.99 4.82
CA GLY A 161 -13.83 3.65 5.76
C GLY A 161 -12.41 3.61 5.17
N HIS A 162 -12.24 3.66 3.85
CA HIS A 162 -10.91 3.62 3.24
C HIS A 162 -10.17 4.94 3.38
N MET A 163 -8.85 4.88 3.53
CA MET A 163 -8.02 6.07 3.62
C MET A 163 -7.63 6.58 2.23
N LYS A 164 -8.23 7.69 1.83
CA LYS A 164 -7.85 8.47 0.64
C LYS A 164 -6.58 9.26 0.91
N VAL A 165 -5.69 9.30 -0.07
CA VAL A 165 -4.52 10.19 -0.06
C VAL A 165 -4.95 11.57 -0.57
N THR A 166 -4.87 12.60 0.28
CA THR A 166 -5.28 13.97 -0.03
C THR A 166 -4.11 14.95 -0.15
N GLY A 167 -2.92 14.56 0.33
CA GLY A 167 -1.68 15.33 0.20
C GLY A 167 -0.48 14.44 -0.11
N GLY A 168 0.61 15.02 -0.62
CA GLY A 168 1.89 14.31 -0.85
C GLY A 168 2.02 13.54 -2.17
N MET A 169 0.93 13.37 -2.92
CA MET A 169 0.92 12.81 -4.28
C MET A 169 0.22 13.75 -5.25
N ARG A 170 0.89 14.06 -6.37
CA ARG A 170 0.28 14.85 -7.46
C ARG A 170 -0.48 13.92 -8.38
N LEU A 171 -1.81 13.98 -8.33
CA LEU A 171 -2.71 13.23 -9.20
C LEU A 171 -3.37 14.18 -10.21
N LYS A 172 -3.76 13.63 -11.37
CA LYS A 172 -4.55 14.38 -12.36
C LYS A 172 -5.98 14.54 -11.85
N GLU A 173 -6.69 15.55 -12.35
CA GLU A 173 -8.13 15.68 -12.10
C GLU A 173 -8.89 14.41 -12.55
N GLY A 174 -9.87 13.99 -11.74
CA GLY A 174 -10.60 12.75 -11.93
C GLY A 174 -9.81 11.49 -11.53
N TYR A 175 -8.69 11.62 -10.83
CA TYR A 175 -7.93 10.50 -10.27
C TYR A 175 -7.82 10.59 -8.75
N MET A 176 -7.73 9.44 -8.11
CA MET A 176 -7.63 9.30 -6.66
C MET A 176 -6.63 8.21 -6.31
N ALA A 177 -5.94 8.40 -5.17
CA ALA A 177 -5.12 7.37 -4.55
C ALA A 177 -5.74 6.98 -3.20
N VAL A 178 -5.73 5.69 -2.91
CA VAL A 178 -6.32 5.10 -1.69
C VAL A 178 -5.36 4.06 -1.14
N VAL A 179 -5.29 3.92 0.18
CA VAL A 179 -4.59 2.81 0.82
C VAL A 179 -5.43 1.53 0.63
N ASP A 180 -5.06 0.69 -0.33
CA ASP A 180 -5.70 -0.60 -0.62
C ASP A 180 -5.38 -1.64 0.46
N ALA A 181 -4.18 -1.55 1.05
CA ALA A 181 -3.71 -2.47 2.07
C ALA A 181 -2.54 -1.92 2.91
N VAL A 182 -2.41 -2.45 4.12
CA VAL A 182 -1.26 -2.33 5.03
C VAL A 182 -0.66 -3.73 5.21
N VAL A 183 0.66 -3.81 5.10
CA VAL A 183 1.44 -5.03 5.35
C VAL A 183 2.47 -4.74 6.43
N ALA A 184 2.37 -5.41 7.57
CA ALA A 184 3.40 -5.40 8.61
C ALA A 184 4.23 -6.67 8.55
N LEU A 185 5.54 -6.53 8.63
CA LEU A 185 6.51 -7.60 8.74
C LEU A 185 7.23 -7.49 10.08
N ASP A 186 7.06 -8.51 10.91
CA ASP A 186 7.81 -8.73 12.14
C ASP A 186 8.91 -9.78 11.88
N LEU A 187 10.11 -9.55 12.43
CA LEU A 187 11.26 -10.46 12.38
C LEU A 187 11.57 -11.04 13.76
#